data_AF-A0A4S2SR52-F1
#
_entry.id   AF-A0A4S2SR52-F1
#
_cell.length_a   1.000
_cell.length_b   1.000
_cell.length_c   1.000
_cell.angle_alpha   90.00
_cell.angle_beta   90.00
_cell.angle_gamma   90.00
#
_symmetry.space_group_name_H-M   'P 1'
#
loop_
_entity.id
_entity.type
_entity.pdbx_description
1 polymer ?
#
loop_
_entity_poly.entity_id
_entity_poly.type
_entity_poly.pdbx_seq_one_letter_code
_entity_poly.pdbx_strand_id
1 'polypeptide(L)'
;MIGPLLREDYAAAIRDGVPYSKRESVSDPADVVEMDALCGYLTVVQGPYQGVLPGPVPLAKRDAAERARTAEQLDVAGTRTSDQRLLCVLPDDDQDECEQALRERLVTRRESVGADPAARSLLPLGAVTLATIASLAHGWQLGTRSAYLPEALLSAPQQ
;
A
#
# COMPACT_ATOMS: atom_id res chain seq x y z
N MET A 1 11.71 8.00 -11.70
CA MET A 1 11.01 8.22 -10.43
C MET A 1 9.53 8.35 -10.73
N ILE A 2 8.69 7.44 -10.23
CA ILE A 2 7.32 7.19 -10.73
C ILE A 2 6.23 7.69 -9.75
N GLY A 3 6.56 7.86 -8.46
CA GLY A 3 5.59 8.18 -7.39
C GLY A 3 4.69 9.40 -7.63
N PRO A 4 5.19 10.55 -8.12
CA PRO A 4 4.34 11.72 -8.33
C PRO A 4 3.29 11.52 -9.42
N LEU A 5 3.64 10.82 -10.50
CA LEU A 5 2.69 10.43 -11.56
C LEU A 5 1.64 9.45 -11.02
N LEU A 6 1.99 8.58 -10.08
CA LEU A 6 1.02 7.67 -9.48
C LEU A 6 0.01 8.41 -8.60
N ARG A 7 0.42 9.47 -7.88
CA ARG A 7 -0.53 10.19 -7.02
C ARG A 7 -1.55 11.02 -7.79
N GLU A 8 -1.17 11.59 -8.94
CA GLU A 8 -2.06 12.46 -9.72
C GLU A 8 -2.77 11.77 -10.89
N ASP A 9 -2.12 10.79 -11.53
CA ASP A 9 -2.52 10.29 -12.85
C ASP A 9 -2.34 8.77 -12.99
N TYR A 10 -2.50 8.00 -11.91
CA TYR A 10 -2.55 6.56 -12.06
C TYR A 10 -3.92 6.13 -12.62
N ALA A 11 -3.86 5.42 -13.74
CA ALA A 11 -4.96 4.62 -14.26
C ALA A 11 -6.26 5.39 -14.57
N ALA A 12 -6.18 6.67 -15.00
CA ALA A 12 -7.37 7.44 -15.42
C ALA A 12 -8.23 6.68 -16.46
N ALA A 13 -7.58 6.05 -17.43
CA ALA A 13 -8.19 5.17 -18.43
C ALA A 13 -8.95 3.93 -17.86
N ILE A 14 -8.60 3.48 -16.66
CA ILE A 14 -9.26 2.36 -15.96
C ILE A 14 -10.45 2.85 -15.14
N ARG A 15 -10.39 4.10 -14.62
CA ARG A 15 -11.49 4.72 -13.87
C ARG A 15 -12.58 5.26 -14.79
N ASP A 16 -12.17 5.96 -15.85
CA ASP A 16 -13.06 6.72 -16.74
C ASP A 16 -13.43 5.95 -18.01
N GLY A 17 -12.79 4.80 -18.23
CA GLY A 17 -12.88 4.04 -19.48
C GLY A 17 -12.09 4.69 -20.63
N VAL A 18 -11.69 3.88 -21.60
CA VAL A 18 -10.91 4.35 -22.76
C VAL A 18 -11.84 4.73 -23.93
N PRO A 19 -11.91 6.01 -24.34
CA PRO A 19 -12.92 6.50 -25.28
C PRO A 19 -12.82 5.93 -26.71
N TYR A 20 -11.73 5.23 -27.06
CA TYR A 20 -11.49 4.70 -28.42
C TYR A 20 -11.12 3.21 -28.46
N SER A 21 -11.21 2.49 -27.34
CA SER A 21 -10.93 1.05 -27.30
C SER A 21 -12.23 0.25 -27.43
N LYS A 22 -12.24 -0.74 -28.32
CA LYS A 22 -13.33 -1.74 -28.38
C LYS A 22 -13.24 -2.81 -27.28
N ARG A 23 -12.19 -2.77 -26.46
CA ARG A 23 -12.01 -3.66 -25.31
C ARG A 23 -12.33 -2.89 -24.04
N GLU A 24 -13.21 -3.46 -23.24
CA GLU A 24 -13.58 -2.98 -21.92
C GLU A 24 -12.37 -3.17 -20.99
N SER A 25 -11.76 -2.07 -20.56
CA SER A 25 -10.71 -2.09 -19.53
C SER A 25 -11.40 -2.20 -18.17
N VAL A 26 -11.69 -3.42 -17.74
CA VAL A 26 -12.33 -3.69 -16.45
C VAL A 26 -11.23 -4.11 -15.46
N SER A 27 -10.98 -3.27 -14.47
CA SER A 27 -10.25 -3.67 -13.26
C SER A 27 -11.23 -4.07 -12.17
N ASP A 28 -10.81 -4.94 -11.26
CA ASP A 28 -11.58 -5.22 -10.05
C ASP A 28 -11.69 -3.91 -9.24
N PRO A 29 -12.90 -3.48 -8.83
CA PRO A 29 -13.09 -2.32 -7.97
C PRO A 29 -12.21 -2.35 -6.70
N ALA A 30 -11.95 -3.54 -6.14
CA ALA A 30 -11.10 -3.67 -4.96
C ALA A 30 -9.64 -3.30 -5.25
N ASP A 31 -9.11 -3.64 -6.41
CA ASP A 31 -7.74 -3.30 -6.81
C ASP A 31 -7.57 -1.79 -7.01
N VAL A 32 -8.60 -1.12 -7.53
CA VAL A 32 -8.58 0.36 -7.70
C VAL A 32 -8.62 1.05 -6.35
N VAL A 33 -9.46 0.59 -5.43
CA VAL A 33 -9.53 1.16 -4.07
C VAL A 33 -8.22 0.93 -3.30
N GLU A 34 -7.61 -0.24 -3.44
CA GLU A 34 -6.29 -0.54 -2.87
C GLU A 34 -5.23 0.46 -3.38
N MET A 35 -5.18 0.68 -4.69
CA MET A 35 -4.24 1.62 -5.29
C MET A 35 -4.51 3.07 -4.85
N ASP A 36 -5.77 3.49 -4.72
CA ASP A 36 -6.14 4.80 -4.19
C ASP A 36 -5.68 4.99 -2.75
N ALA A 37 -5.89 3.98 -1.91
CA ALA A 37 -5.44 3.97 -0.53
C ALA A 37 -3.91 4.11 -0.42
N LEU A 38 -3.15 3.34 -1.22
CA LEU A 38 -1.69 3.39 -1.25
C LEU A 38 -1.15 4.72 -1.79
N CYS A 39 -1.73 5.24 -2.88
CA CYS A 39 -1.29 6.51 -3.46
C CYS A 39 -1.50 7.70 -2.52
N GLY A 40 -2.50 7.62 -1.63
CA GLY A 40 -2.73 8.62 -0.59
C GLY A 40 -1.58 8.80 0.40
N TYR A 41 -0.72 7.80 0.59
CA TYR A 41 0.45 7.90 1.48
C TYR A 41 1.67 8.56 0.82
N LEU A 42 1.70 8.69 -0.51
CA LEU A 42 2.82 9.29 -1.23
C LEU A 42 2.80 10.81 -1.05
N THR A 43 3.88 11.42 -0.60
CA THR A 43 3.97 12.89 -0.54
C THR A 43 4.39 13.45 -1.88
N VAL A 44 3.64 14.44 -2.37
CA VAL A 44 4.01 15.20 -3.57
C VAL A 44 3.96 16.69 -3.28
N VAL A 45 4.80 17.46 -3.98
CA VAL A 45 4.85 18.93 -3.93
C VAL A 45 4.71 19.47 -5.34
N GLN A 46 4.08 20.63 -5.47
CA GLN A 46 3.95 21.31 -6.75
C GLN A 46 5.32 21.76 -7.25
N GLY A 47 5.67 21.35 -8.47
CA GLY A 47 6.91 21.76 -9.11
C GLY A 47 6.84 23.19 -9.66
N PRO A 48 7.99 23.77 -10.05
CA PRO A 48 8.04 25.05 -10.76
C PRO A 48 7.45 24.99 -12.19
N TYR A 49 7.18 23.79 -12.71
CA TYR A 49 6.51 23.54 -13.98
C TYR A 49 5.26 22.68 -13.74
N GLN A 50 4.34 22.60 -14.72
CA GLN A 50 3.17 21.73 -14.64
C GLN A 50 3.58 20.29 -14.28
N GLY A 51 3.07 19.82 -13.15
CA GLY A 51 3.33 18.49 -12.61
C GLY A 51 3.89 18.53 -11.18
N VAL A 52 3.78 17.38 -10.52
CA VAL A 52 4.28 17.19 -9.17
C VAL A 52 5.65 16.57 -9.11
N LEU A 53 6.40 16.96 -8.08
CA LEU A 53 7.64 16.36 -7.65
C LEU A 53 7.40 15.59 -6.34
N PRO A 54 8.21 14.59 -5.98
CA PRO A 54 8.07 13.97 -4.67
C PRO A 54 8.39 14.98 -3.58
N GLY A 55 7.68 14.86 -2.47
CA GLY A 55 7.98 15.63 -1.28
C GLY A 55 9.34 15.24 -0.66
N PRO A 56 9.89 16.11 0.20
CA PRO A 56 11.13 15.84 0.91
C PRO A 56 11.04 14.61 1.82
N VAL A 57 9.84 14.32 2.34
CA VAL A 57 9.52 13.06 3.02
C VAL A 57 8.65 12.24 2.07
N PRO A 58 9.10 11.07 1.57
CA PRO A 58 8.42 10.36 0.50
C PRO A 58 7.06 9.76 0.91
N LEU A 59 6.89 9.43 2.19
CA LEU A 59 5.65 8.89 2.76
C LEU A 59 5.18 9.76 3.91
N ALA A 60 3.89 10.08 3.95
CA ALA A 60 3.30 10.84 5.04
C ALA A 60 1.98 10.21 5.46
N LYS A 61 1.70 10.23 6.77
CA LYS A 61 0.40 9.84 7.31
C LYS A 61 -0.66 10.81 6.82
N ARG A 62 -1.76 10.23 6.32
CA ARG A 62 -2.95 10.95 5.91
C ARG A 62 -3.68 11.51 7.13
N ASP A 63 -4.39 12.61 6.93
CA ASP A 63 -5.20 13.17 8.01
C ASP A 63 -6.36 12.22 8.38
N ALA A 64 -6.97 12.45 9.55
CA ALA A 64 -8.01 11.55 10.07
C ALA A 64 -9.24 11.46 9.15
N ALA A 65 -9.61 12.54 8.46
CA ALA A 65 -10.78 12.56 7.58
C ALA A 65 -10.50 11.85 6.25
N GLU A 66 -9.28 11.94 5.74
CA GLU A 66 -8.81 11.17 4.58
C GLU A 66 -8.70 9.68 4.89
N ARG A 67 -8.22 9.33 6.09
CA ARG A 67 -8.17 7.94 6.55
C ARG A 67 -9.56 7.34 6.69
N ALA A 68 -10.48 8.02 7.35
CA ALA A 68 -11.87 7.56 7.49
C ALA A 68 -12.54 7.28 6.13
N ARG A 69 -12.41 8.21 5.17
CA ARG A 69 -12.92 8.02 3.80
C ARG A 69 -12.30 6.81 3.10
N THR A 70 -11.01 6.56 3.33
CA THR A 70 -10.31 5.42 2.74
C THR A 70 -10.76 4.10 3.36
N ALA A 71 -10.98 4.07 4.67
CA ALA A 71 -11.55 2.91 5.37
C ALA A 71 -12.93 2.56 4.82
N GLU A 72 -13.82 3.55 4.69
CA GLU A 72 -15.16 3.38 4.10
C GLU A 72 -15.11 2.82 2.68
N GLN A 73 -14.20 3.34 1.84
CA GLN A 73 -14.04 2.86 0.46
C GLN A 73 -13.53 1.42 0.40
N LEU A 74 -12.52 1.08 1.19
CA LEU A 74 -12.03 -0.29 1.33
C LEU A 74 -13.11 -1.22 1.88
N ASP A 75 -14.01 -0.67 2.70
CA ASP A 75 -15.09 -1.45 3.27
C ASP A 75 -16.11 -1.91 2.24
N VAL A 76 -16.48 -1.01 1.34
CA VAL A 76 -17.46 -1.22 0.26
C VAL A 76 -16.92 -2.11 -0.87
N ALA A 77 -15.59 -2.21 -1.02
CA ALA A 77 -14.93 -2.90 -2.13
C ALA A 77 -15.16 -4.43 -2.20
N GLY A 78 -15.82 -5.05 -1.21
CA GLY A 78 -16.22 -6.46 -1.28
C GLY A 78 -15.20 -7.44 -0.70
N THR A 79 -14.98 -8.59 -1.37
CA THR A 79 -14.15 -9.68 -0.81
C THR A 79 -12.67 -9.31 -0.82
N ARG A 80 -12.10 -9.08 0.36
CA ARG A 80 -10.72 -8.60 0.52
C ARG A 80 -9.69 -9.72 0.45
N THR A 81 -8.62 -9.48 -0.30
CA THR A 81 -7.38 -10.26 -0.21
C THR A 81 -6.72 -10.07 1.16
N SER A 82 -5.80 -10.95 1.54
CA SER A 82 -5.10 -10.83 2.82
C SER A 82 -4.29 -9.53 2.96
N ASP A 83 -3.75 -9.02 1.85
CA ASP A 83 -2.99 -7.75 1.85
C ASP A 83 -3.94 -6.54 1.95
N GLN A 84 -5.12 -6.60 1.32
CA GLN A 84 -6.17 -5.58 1.47
C GLN A 84 -6.72 -5.51 2.91
N ARG A 85 -6.84 -6.64 3.61
CA ARG A 85 -7.22 -6.64 5.03
C ARG A 85 -6.18 -5.94 5.89
N LEU A 86 -4.89 -6.22 5.67
CA LEU A 86 -3.81 -5.51 6.37
C LEU A 86 -3.83 -4.01 6.05
N LEU A 87 -4.13 -3.64 4.80
CA LEU A 87 -4.29 -2.25 4.40
C LEU A 87 -5.48 -1.56 5.08
N CYS A 88 -6.60 -2.25 5.34
CA CYS A 88 -7.76 -1.69 6.06
C CYS A 88 -7.42 -1.19 7.47
N VAL A 89 -6.47 -1.83 8.15
CA VAL A 89 -6.13 -1.50 9.54
C VAL A 89 -5.29 -0.21 9.65
N LEU A 90 -4.55 0.15 8.59
CA LEU A 90 -3.73 1.36 8.58
C LEU A 90 -4.59 2.65 8.72
N PRO A 91 -5.68 2.83 7.95
CA PRO A 91 -6.66 3.89 8.17
C PRO A 91 -7.19 4.00 9.59
N ASP A 92 -7.39 2.90 10.31
CA ASP A 92 -7.95 2.89 11.67
C ASP A 92 -6.96 3.38 12.74
N ASP A 93 -5.68 3.53 12.38
CA ASP A 93 -4.59 3.95 13.28
C ASP A 93 -4.33 3.00 14.46
N ASP A 94 -4.80 1.76 14.38
CA ASP A 94 -4.60 0.77 15.43
C ASP A 94 -3.33 -0.04 15.16
N GLN A 95 -2.27 0.26 15.93
CA GLN A 95 -0.99 -0.43 15.80
C GLN A 95 -1.11 -1.92 16.16
N ASP A 96 -1.88 -2.27 17.20
CA ASP A 96 -1.96 -3.64 17.71
C ASP A 96 -2.70 -4.54 16.72
N GLU A 97 -3.80 -4.04 16.16
CA GLU A 97 -4.55 -4.73 15.12
C GLU A 97 -3.69 -4.88 13.84
N CYS A 98 -2.94 -3.84 13.47
CA CYS A 98 -2.09 -3.88 12.28
C CYS A 98 -0.98 -4.92 12.45
N GLU A 99 -0.35 -4.98 13.63
CA GLU A 99 0.66 -5.98 13.93
C GLU A 99 0.08 -7.39 13.93
N GLN A 100 -1.12 -7.59 14.48
CA GLN A 100 -1.78 -8.89 14.47
C GLN A 100 -2.07 -9.35 13.03
N ALA A 101 -2.67 -8.48 12.21
CA ALA A 101 -2.92 -8.76 10.80
C ALA A 101 -1.63 -9.05 10.02
N LEU A 102 -0.55 -8.32 10.31
CA LEU A 102 0.77 -8.53 9.71
C LEU A 102 1.33 -9.91 10.10
N ARG A 103 1.26 -10.29 11.38
CA ARG A 103 1.72 -11.61 11.85
C ARG A 103 0.96 -12.74 11.15
N GLU A 104 -0.37 -12.65 11.12
CA GLU A 104 -1.21 -13.64 10.44
C GLU A 104 -0.83 -13.77 8.96
N ARG A 105 -0.65 -12.64 8.26
CA ARG A 105 -0.26 -12.63 6.86
C ARG A 105 1.09 -13.31 6.61
N LEU A 106 2.08 -13.07 7.47
CA LEU A 106 3.41 -13.68 7.38
C LEU A 106 3.38 -15.18 7.66
N VAL A 107 2.55 -15.63 8.62
CA VAL A 107 2.33 -17.07 8.89
C VAL A 107 1.69 -17.75 7.69
N THR A 108 0.58 -17.20 7.16
CA THR A 108 -0.05 -17.73 5.94
C THR A 108 0.91 -17.74 4.76
N ARG A 109 1.79 -16.72 4.63
CA ARG A 109 2.82 -16.74 3.59
C ARG A 109 3.75 -17.94 3.77
N ARG A 110 4.27 -18.17 4.97
CA ARG A 110 5.15 -19.29 5.26
C ARG A 110 4.49 -20.64 4.91
N GLU A 111 3.21 -20.80 5.22
CA GLU A 111 2.46 -22.04 4.97
C GLU A 111 2.13 -22.25 3.48
N SER A 112 1.92 -21.17 2.73
CA SER A 112 1.63 -21.22 1.29
C SER A 112 2.87 -21.41 0.41
N VAL A 113 4.08 -21.22 0.96
CA VAL A 113 5.33 -21.40 0.22
C VAL A 113 5.62 -22.89 0.07
N GLY A 114 5.60 -23.38 -1.18
CA GLY A 114 5.92 -24.77 -1.52
C GLY A 114 7.40 -25.14 -1.33
N ALA A 115 7.78 -26.35 -1.71
CA ALA A 115 9.10 -26.93 -1.40
C ALA A 115 10.29 -26.27 -2.14
N ASP A 116 10.08 -25.68 -3.31
CA ASP A 116 11.13 -25.02 -4.11
C ASP A 116 10.62 -23.72 -4.76
N PRO A 117 10.41 -22.66 -3.96
CA PRO A 117 9.97 -21.38 -4.48
C PRO A 117 11.15 -20.64 -5.14
N ALA A 118 10.90 -19.99 -6.28
CA ALA A 118 11.88 -19.07 -6.84
C ALA A 118 12.23 -17.98 -5.81
N ALA A 119 13.51 -17.68 -5.59
CA ALA A 119 13.96 -16.79 -4.52
C ALA A 119 13.23 -15.42 -4.51
N ARG A 120 12.96 -14.84 -5.68
CA ARG A 120 12.21 -13.57 -5.83
C ARG A 120 10.76 -13.62 -5.34
N SER A 121 10.19 -14.81 -5.20
CA SER A 121 8.83 -15.01 -4.71
C SER A 121 8.78 -15.21 -3.20
N LEU A 122 9.92 -15.39 -2.52
CA LEU A 122 9.90 -15.62 -1.07
C LEU A 122 9.41 -14.40 -0.29
N LEU A 123 9.74 -13.19 -0.73
CA LEU A 123 9.34 -11.96 -0.07
C LEU A 123 7.87 -11.63 -0.35
N PRO A 124 7.01 -11.51 0.68
CA PRO A 124 5.64 -11.02 0.53
C PRO A 124 5.66 -9.50 0.36
N LEU A 125 5.93 -9.02 -0.86
CA LEU A 125 6.11 -7.59 -1.14
C LEU A 125 4.94 -6.72 -0.68
N GLY A 126 3.69 -7.19 -0.77
CA GLY A 126 2.52 -6.47 -0.26
C GLY A 126 2.61 -6.23 1.25
N ALA A 127 2.77 -7.30 2.04
CA ALA A 127 2.94 -7.21 3.49
C ALA A 127 4.15 -6.36 3.92
N VAL A 128 5.28 -6.49 3.21
CA VAL A 128 6.48 -5.67 3.47
C VAL A 128 6.20 -4.20 3.20
N THR A 129 5.54 -3.87 2.08
CA THR A 129 5.17 -2.49 1.74
C THR A 129 4.27 -1.87 2.80
N LEU A 130 3.26 -2.61 3.27
CA LEU A 130 2.33 -2.14 4.30
C LEU A 130 3.03 -1.93 5.66
N ALA A 131 3.95 -2.82 6.03
CA ALA A 131 4.78 -2.64 7.23
C ALA A 131 5.73 -1.42 7.11
N THR A 132 6.29 -1.17 5.93
CA THR A 132 7.09 0.03 5.66
C THR A 132 6.24 1.30 5.76
N ILE A 133 4.99 1.30 5.27
CA ILE A 133 4.07 2.43 5.43
C ILE A 133 3.73 2.65 6.91
N ALA A 134 3.42 1.57 7.65
CA ALA A 134 3.16 1.65 9.09
C ALA A 134 4.34 2.29 9.85
N SER A 135 5.58 1.90 9.53
CA SER A 135 6.75 2.46 10.21
C SER A 135 7.07 3.89 9.75
N LEU A 136 7.12 4.15 8.44
CA LEU A 136 7.59 5.43 7.91
C LEU A 136 6.52 6.53 7.91
N ALA A 137 5.26 6.19 7.64
CA ALA A 137 4.17 7.17 7.62
C ALA A 137 3.56 7.34 9.01
N HIS A 138 3.21 6.25 9.70
CA HIS A 138 2.57 6.32 11.03
C HIS A 138 3.57 6.44 12.19
N GLY A 139 4.86 6.19 11.95
CA GLY A 139 5.89 6.28 12.99
C GLY A 139 5.88 5.09 13.95
N TRP A 140 5.21 3.99 13.59
CA TRP A 140 5.05 2.85 14.50
C TRP A 140 6.35 2.03 14.61
N GLN A 141 6.60 1.56 15.83
CA GLN A 141 7.67 0.61 16.12
C GLN A 141 7.08 -0.79 16.13
N LEU A 142 7.13 -1.46 14.98
CA LEU A 142 6.57 -2.81 14.83
C LEU A 142 7.39 -3.82 15.64
N GLY A 143 6.74 -4.52 16.57
CA GLY A 143 7.37 -5.59 17.36
C GLY A 143 7.53 -6.93 16.61
N THR A 144 6.98 -7.03 15.40
CA THR A 144 6.93 -8.28 14.62
C THR A 144 8.28 -8.56 13.95
N ARG A 145 8.92 -9.67 14.35
CA ARG A 145 10.17 -10.15 13.73
C ARG A 145 9.92 -11.37 12.86
N SER A 146 10.36 -11.31 11.60
CA SER A 146 10.22 -12.41 10.65
C SER A 146 11.33 -12.39 9.60
N ALA A 147 11.77 -13.55 9.14
CA ALA A 147 12.71 -13.66 8.02
C ALA A 147 12.12 -13.09 6.70
N TYR A 148 10.79 -13.01 6.62
CA TYR A 148 10.07 -12.40 5.50
C TYR A 148 9.87 -10.89 5.65
N LEU A 149 10.31 -10.31 6.77
CA LEU A 149 10.23 -8.88 7.06
C LEU A 149 11.59 -8.36 7.57
N PRO A 150 12.57 -8.15 6.67
CA PRO A 150 13.88 -7.64 7.05
C PRO A 150 13.78 -6.23 7.65
N GLU A 151 14.37 -6.00 8.83
CA GLU A 151 14.37 -4.69 9.51
C GLU A 151 14.96 -3.57 8.63
N ALA A 152 15.91 -3.92 7.76
CA ALA A 152 16.52 -2.99 6.80
C ALA A 152 15.52 -2.37 5.80
N LEU A 153 14.35 -3.00 5.58
CA LEU A 153 13.28 -2.46 4.71
C LEU A 153 12.26 -1.60 5.47
N LEU A 154 12.26 -1.67 6.80
CA LEU A 154 11.37 -0.88 7.66
C LEU A 154 11.97 0.47 8.01
N SER A 155 13.30 0.60 7.93
CA SER A 155 14.02 1.84 8.19
C SER A 155 14.24 2.61 6.89
N ALA A 156 14.05 3.93 6.93
CA ALA A 156 14.52 4.78 5.84
C ALA A 156 16.05 4.63 5.72
N PRO A 157 16.62 4.61 4.49
CA PRO A 157 18.06 4.60 4.33
C PRO A 157 18.64 5.81 5.06
N GLN A 158 19.51 5.55 6.04
CA GLN A 158 20.33 6.58 6.67
C GLN A 158 21.24 7.15 5.57
N GLN A 159 20.95 8.38 5.15
CA GLN A 159 21.81 9.15 4.24
C GLN A 159 23.02 9.70 5.00
#